data_AF-A0A8T4VNI7-F1
#
_entry.id   AF-A0A8T4VNI7-F1
#
_cell.length_a   1.000
_cell.length_b   1.000
_cell.length_c   1.000
_cell.angle_alpha   90.00
_cell.angle_beta   90.00
_cell.angle_gamma   90.00
#
_symmetry.space_group_name_H-M   'P 1'
#
loop_
_entity.id
_entity.type
_entity.pdbx_description
1 polymer ?
#
loop_
_entity_poly.entity_id
_entity_poly.type
_entity_poly.pdbx_seq_one_letter_code
_entity_poly.pdbx_strand_id
1 'polypeptide(L)'
;MERKDVQQGIAGASFEQVFAAFSEKTKVDLRTELDEHLEAINENTNEIQGNFEYLNELDKKVQRLSEKMDEIILLLKGTKEKKSFDVKPLTKREKQVFQALYTILQECPEGVTYSLLSSKLSMSAGLTTNFVTNLIEKGVPVQKCYRNGVVYLLLDKDFADLQARENILGINSLLSAWIR
;
A
#
# COMPACT_ATOMS: atom_id res chain seq x y z
N MET A 1 100.76 -22.99 22.21
CA MET A 1 100.69 -23.35 20.78
C MET A 1 99.97 -24.68 20.72
N GLU A 2 98.90 -24.92 19.99
CA GLU A 2 98.23 -24.18 18.91
C GLU A 2 96.76 -24.64 18.81
N ARG A 3 95.98 -23.82 18.11
CA ARG A 3 94.52 -23.79 17.94
C ARG A 3 94.01 -25.04 17.19
N LYS A 4 92.95 -25.69 17.68
CA LYS A 4 91.57 -25.60 17.16
C LYS A 4 91.49 -25.45 15.64
N ASP A 5 91.06 -26.50 14.96
CA ASP A 5 90.24 -26.39 13.74
C ASP A 5 89.19 -27.51 13.72
N VAL A 6 88.00 -27.13 14.20
CA VAL A 6 86.75 -27.82 13.91
C VAL A 6 86.27 -27.23 12.59
N GLN A 7 86.56 -27.89 11.46
CA GLN A 7 85.87 -27.61 10.21
C GLN A 7 84.60 -28.46 10.14
N GLN A 8 83.50 -27.92 10.68
CA GLN A 8 82.17 -28.32 10.28
C GLN A 8 81.94 -27.83 8.85
N GLY A 9 81.92 -28.75 7.89
CA GLY A 9 81.44 -28.48 6.54
C GLY A 9 79.93 -28.24 6.57
N ILE A 10 79.52 -26.97 6.47
CA ILE A 10 78.13 -26.59 6.25
C ILE A 10 77.85 -26.87 4.77
N ALA A 11 77.18 -27.98 4.48
CA ALA A 11 76.68 -28.32 3.15
C ALA A 11 75.52 -27.37 2.79
N GLY A 12 75.83 -26.25 2.14
CA GLY A 12 74.83 -25.38 1.52
C GLY A 12 74.30 -26.01 0.22
N ALA A 13 72.99 -26.07 0.05
CA ALA A 13 72.36 -26.53 -1.18
C ALA A 13 72.81 -25.69 -2.39
N SER A 14 73.00 -26.35 -3.55
CA SER A 14 73.31 -25.66 -4.80
C SER A 14 72.15 -24.75 -5.22
N PHE A 15 72.45 -23.60 -5.84
CA PHE A 15 71.45 -22.69 -6.38
C PHE A 15 70.43 -23.40 -7.29
N GLU A 16 70.87 -24.36 -8.10
CA GLU A 16 69.98 -25.15 -8.96
C GLU A 16 68.96 -25.98 -8.15
N GLN A 17 69.37 -26.51 -6.99
CA GLN A 17 68.49 -27.28 -6.10
C GLN A 17 67.45 -26.36 -5.45
N VAL A 18 67.86 -25.15 -5.05
CA VAL A 18 66.96 -24.15 -4.48
C VAL A 18 65.96 -23.65 -5.53
N PHE A 19 66.41 -23.39 -6.75
CA PHE A 19 65.56 -22.96 -7.86
C PHE A 19 64.56 -24.04 -8.29
N ALA A 20 65.00 -25.30 -8.40
CA ALA A 20 64.11 -26.42 -8.71
C ALA A 20 63.05 -26.62 -7.63
N ALA A 21 63.44 -26.56 -6.35
CA ALA A 21 62.52 -26.66 -5.22
C ALA A 21 61.50 -25.50 -5.20
N PHE A 22 61.94 -24.27 -5.50
CA PHE A 22 61.05 -23.11 -5.60
C PHE A 22 60.06 -23.24 -6.76
N SER A 23 60.53 -23.66 -7.95
CA SER A 23 59.67 -23.86 -9.12
C SER A 23 58.62 -24.93 -8.87
N GLU A 24 59.00 -26.04 -8.25
CA GLU A 24 58.07 -27.12 -7.95
C GLU A 24 57.05 -26.72 -6.89
N LYS A 25 57.49 -26.03 -5.83
CA LYS A 25 56.59 -25.46 -4.83
C LYS A 25 55.57 -24.51 -5.46
N THR A 26 56.02 -23.60 -6.34
CA THR A 26 55.13 -22.64 -7.00
C THR A 26 54.08 -23.33 -7.87
N LYS A 27 54.43 -24.42 -8.57
CA LYS A 27 53.46 -25.20 -9.35
C LYS A 27 52.42 -25.89 -8.47
N VAL A 28 52.85 -26.41 -7.32
CA VAL A 28 51.95 -27.06 -6.36
C VAL A 28 51.01 -26.04 -5.75
N ASP A 29 51.52 -24.88 -5.35
CA ASP A 29 50.72 -23.78 -4.78
C ASP A 29 49.66 -23.31 -5.81
N LEU A 30 50.04 -23.09 -7.07
CA LEU A 30 49.12 -22.71 -8.14
C LEU A 30 48.05 -23.78 -8.44
N ARG A 31 48.40 -25.06 -8.38
CA ARG A 31 47.43 -26.14 -8.56
C ARG A 31 46.44 -26.18 -7.41
N THR A 32 46.93 -26.02 -6.19
CA THR A 32 46.09 -26.02 -4.99
C THR A 32 45.10 -24.86 -5.04
N GLU A 33 45.56 -23.65 -5.36
CA GLU A 33 44.70 -22.47 -5.51
C GLU A 33 43.67 -22.65 -6.64
N LEU A 34 44.07 -23.27 -7.76
CA LEU A 34 43.14 -23.56 -8.86
C LEU A 34 42.08 -24.59 -8.46
N ASP A 35 42.46 -25.64 -7.75
CA ASP A 35 41.54 -26.67 -7.27
C ASP A 35 40.55 -26.10 -6.24
N GLU A 36 41.02 -25.24 -5.32
CA GLU A 36 40.17 -24.50 -4.38
C GLU A 36 39.17 -23.59 -5.10
N HIS A 37 39.60 -22.88 -6.15
CA HIS A 37 38.70 -22.07 -6.96
C HIS A 37 37.66 -22.90 -7.72
N LEU A 38 38.04 -24.06 -8.24
CA LEU A 38 37.10 -24.95 -8.91
C LEU A 38 36.04 -25.49 -7.94
N GLU A 39 36.44 -25.84 -6.72
CA GLU A 39 35.52 -26.28 -5.67
C GLU A 39 34.54 -25.15 -5.29
N ALA A 40 35.06 -23.93 -5.06
CA ALA A 40 34.23 -22.77 -4.77
C ALA A 40 33.25 -22.43 -5.91
N ILE A 41 33.66 -22.58 -7.18
CA ILE A 41 32.77 -22.39 -8.34
C ILE A 41 31.65 -23.43 -8.34
N ASN A 42 31.97 -24.69 -8.06
CA ASN A 42 30.97 -25.76 -8.01
C ASN A 42 29.98 -25.56 -6.86
N GLU A 43 30.45 -25.18 -5.67
CA GLU A 43 29.59 -24.85 -4.55
C GLU A 43 28.64 -23.70 -4.89
N ASN A 44 29.17 -22.60 -5.42
CA ASN A 44 28.36 -21.46 -5.86
C ASN A 44 27.34 -21.87 -6.94
N THR A 45 27.72 -22.75 -7.86
CA THR A 45 26.80 -23.24 -8.91
C THR A 45 25.64 -24.02 -8.29
N ASN A 46 25.92 -24.89 -7.32
CA ASN A 46 24.90 -25.66 -6.61
C ASN A 46 23.98 -24.74 -5.78
N GLU A 47 24.53 -23.72 -5.12
CA GLU A 47 23.73 -22.75 -4.37
C GLU A 47 22.82 -21.92 -5.27
N ILE A 48 23.33 -21.45 -6.42
CA ILE A 48 22.53 -20.71 -7.41
C ILE A 48 21.38 -21.59 -7.91
N GLN A 49 21.65 -22.86 -8.21
CA GLN A 49 20.61 -23.79 -8.65
C GLN A 49 19.54 -23.99 -7.58
N GLY A 50 19.94 -24.23 -6.32
CA GLY A 50 19.00 -24.38 -5.21
C GLY A 50 18.14 -23.12 -5.00
N ASN A 51 18.76 -21.94 -5.09
CA ASN A 51 18.06 -20.66 -5.02
C ASN A 51 17.04 -20.49 -6.15
N PHE A 52 17.39 -20.90 -7.37
CA PHE A 52 16.49 -20.84 -8.53
C PHE A 52 15.28 -21.76 -8.34
N GLU A 53 15.49 -22.99 -7.84
CA GLU A 53 14.39 -23.91 -7.53
C GLU A 53 13.47 -23.34 -6.44
N TYR A 54 14.03 -22.74 -5.39
CA TYR A 54 13.26 -22.09 -4.34
C TYR A 54 12.44 -20.89 -4.86
N LEU A 55 13.03 -20.06 -5.73
CA LEU A 55 12.33 -18.95 -6.37
C LEU A 55 11.16 -19.43 -7.24
N ASN A 56 11.32 -20.53 -7.97
CA ASN A 56 10.23 -21.11 -8.76
C ASN A 56 9.08 -21.61 -7.88
N GLU A 57 9.38 -22.22 -6.73
CA GLU A 57 8.35 -22.61 -5.77
C GLU A 57 7.64 -21.41 -5.14
N LEU A 58 8.36 -20.31 -4.89
CA LEU A 58 7.75 -19.06 -4.47
C LEU A 58 6.84 -18.47 -5.54
N ASP A 59 7.25 -18.46 -6.80
CA ASP A 59 6.43 -17.94 -7.89
C ASP A 59 5.11 -18.71 -8.03
N LYS A 60 5.17 -20.05 -7.94
CA LYS A 60 3.97 -20.90 -7.90
C LYS A 60 3.04 -20.54 -6.73
N LYS A 61 3.59 -20.22 -5.55
CA LYS A 61 2.77 -19.80 -4.40
C LYS A 61 2.14 -18.43 -4.62
N VAL A 62 2.88 -17.49 -5.23
CA VAL A 62 2.37 -16.15 -5.58
C VAL A 62 1.24 -16.25 -6.60
N GLN A 63 1.39 -17.08 -7.64
CA GLN A 63 0.34 -17.30 -8.64
C GLN A 63 -0.95 -17.84 -7.99
N ARG A 64 -0.85 -18.86 -7.13
CA ARG A 64 -2.01 -19.39 -6.39
C ARG A 64 -2.67 -18.36 -5.47
N LEU A 65 -1.87 -17.48 -4.88
CA LEU A 65 -2.40 -16.41 -4.03
C LEU A 65 -3.16 -15.37 -4.87
N SER A 66 -2.62 -15.03 -6.05
CA SER A 66 -3.27 -14.13 -7.01
C SER A 66 -4.62 -14.68 -7.44
N GLU A 67 -4.69 -15.96 -7.81
CA GLU A 67 -5.94 -16.63 -8.20
C GLU A 67 -7.01 -16.55 -7.09
N LYS A 68 -6.63 -16.83 -5.84
CA LYS A 68 -7.54 -16.71 -4.69
C LYS A 68 -7.99 -15.28 -4.43
N MET A 69 -7.12 -14.31 -4.66
CA MET A 69 -7.46 -12.89 -4.50
C MET A 69 -8.48 -12.46 -5.56
N ASP A 70 -8.34 -12.92 -6.80
CA ASP A 70 -9.33 -12.67 -7.85
C ASP A 70 -10.69 -13.30 -7.53
N GLU A 71 -10.71 -14.52 -6.97
CA GLU A 71 -11.93 -15.17 -6.49
C GLU A 71 -12.62 -14.34 -5.40
N ILE A 72 -11.87 -13.85 -4.41
CA ILE A 72 -12.41 -12.99 -3.34
C ILE A 72 -12.96 -11.68 -3.93
N ILE A 73 -12.26 -11.06 -4.88
CA ILE A 73 -12.72 -9.85 -5.56
C ILE A 73 -14.03 -10.12 -6.31
N LEU A 74 -14.16 -11.27 -6.96
CA LEU A 74 -15.37 -11.66 -7.67
C LEU A 74 -16.54 -11.85 -6.70
N LEU A 75 -16.32 -12.53 -5.56
CA LEU A 75 -17.33 -12.69 -4.52
C LEU A 75 -17.78 -11.34 -3.94
N LEU A 76 -16.83 -10.45 -3.62
CA LEU A 76 -17.12 -9.11 -3.11
C LEU A 76 -17.87 -8.23 -4.11
N LYS A 77 -17.60 -8.37 -5.42
CA LYS A 77 -18.35 -7.67 -6.47
C LYS A 77 -19.74 -8.24 -6.67
N GLY A 78 -19.92 -9.56 -6.51
CA GLY A 78 -21.20 -10.26 -6.62
C GLY A 78 -22.21 -9.89 -5.52
N THR A 79 -21.72 -9.49 -4.35
CA THR A 79 -22.54 -9.04 -3.20
C THR A 79 -22.67 -7.52 -3.08
N LYS A 80 -22.79 -6.79 -4.19
CA LYS A 80 -23.42 -5.47 -4.10
C LYS A 80 -24.92 -5.67 -3.93
N GLU A 81 -25.34 -6.00 -2.71
CA GLU A 81 -26.72 -5.78 -2.30
C GLU A 81 -27.05 -4.34 -2.70
N LYS A 82 -28.06 -4.16 -3.57
CA LYS A 82 -28.54 -2.83 -3.90
C LYS A 82 -28.98 -2.22 -2.57
N LYS A 83 -28.16 -1.36 -1.98
CA LYS A 83 -28.53 -0.60 -0.78
C LYS A 83 -29.79 0.19 -1.15
N SER A 84 -30.94 -0.31 -0.72
CA SER A 84 -32.20 0.40 -0.85
C SER A 84 -32.25 1.42 0.28
N PHE A 85 -32.19 2.69 -0.07
CA PHE A 85 -32.36 3.77 0.90
C PHE A 85 -33.84 4.11 0.99
N ASP A 86 -34.49 3.75 2.09
CA ASP A 86 -35.85 4.18 2.40
C ASP A 86 -35.80 5.55 3.10
N VAL A 87 -35.99 6.62 2.33
CA VAL A 87 -35.93 7.99 2.84
C VAL A 87 -37.34 8.56 2.98
N LYS A 88 -37.67 9.01 4.20
CA LYS A 88 -38.94 9.68 4.47
C LYS A 88 -39.00 11.06 3.78
N PRO A 89 -40.20 11.54 3.40
CA PRO A 89 -40.36 12.84 2.77
C PRO A 89 -39.70 14.00 3.56
N LEU A 90 -38.82 14.72 2.88
CA LEU A 90 -38.14 15.91 3.41
C LEU A 90 -39.02 17.16 3.23
N THR A 91 -39.02 18.01 4.24
CA THR A 91 -39.61 19.36 4.20
C THR A 91 -38.82 20.28 3.27
N LYS A 92 -39.41 21.42 2.86
CA LYS A 92 -38.72 22.41 2.01
C LYS A 92 -37.39 22.88 2.61
N ARG A 93 -37.34 23.07 3.94
CA ARG A 93 -36.12 23.52 4.65
C ARG A 93 -35.06 22.43 4.70
N GLU A 94 -35.44 21.19 4.99
CA GLU A 94 -34.50 20.05 4.98
C GLU A 94 -33.94 19.81 3.57
N LYS A 95 -34.76 19.94 2.52
CA LYS A 95 -34.28 19.87 1.14
C LYS A 95 -33.24 20.95 0.82
N GLN A 96 -33.45 22.18 1.29
CA GLN A 96 -32.46 23.26 1.15
C GLN A 96 -31.16 22.95 1.89
N VAL A 97 -31.25 22.43 3.11
CA VAL A 97 -30.07 22.05 3.91
C VAL A 97 -29.30 20.92 3.23
N PHE A 98 -29.99 19.88 2.76
CA PHE A 98 -29.37 18.79 2.02
C PHE A 98 -28.70 19.29 0.74
N GLN A 99 -29.37 20.16 -0.02
CA GLN A 99 -28.81 20.71 -1.26
C GLN A 99 -27.53 21.49 -0.99
N ALA A 100 -27.53 22.36 0.03
CA ALA A 100 -26.33 23.10 0.41
C ALA A 100 -25.19 22.14 0.84
N LEU A 101 -25.50 21.13 1.67
CA LEU A 101 -24.54 20.11 2.07
C LEU A 101 -23.97 19.37 0.85
N TYR A 102 -24.84 18.93 -0.07
CA TYR A 102 -24.46 18.22 -1.27
C TYR A 102 -23.56 19.06 -2.18
N THR A 103 -23.92 20.32 -2.44
CA THR A 103 -23.11 21.23 -3.27
C THR A 103 -21.75 21.49 -2.65
N ILE A 104 -21.68 21.79 -1.35
CA ILE A 104 -20.39 22.04 -0.69
C ILE A 104 -19.52 20.78 -0.71
N LEU A 105 -20.10 19.58 -0.55
CA LEU A 105 -19.34 18.33 -0.63
C LEU A 105 -18.75 18.04 -2.02
N GLN A 106 -19.35 18.57 -3.10
CA GLN A 106 -18.75 18.49 -4.44
C GLN A 106 -17.50 19.38 -4.56
N GLU A 107 -17.49 20.54 -3.89
CA GLU A 107 -16.34 21.45 -3.86
C GLU A 107 -15.28 21.01 -2.84
N CYS A 108 -15.70 20.41 -1.73
CA CYS A 108 -14.88 20.05 -0.58
C CYS A 108 -15.19 18.61 -0.12
N PRO A 109 -14.59 17.59 -0.76
CA PRO A 109 -14.87 16.18 -0.45
C PRO A 109 -14.34 15.75 0.93
N GLU A 110 -13.48 16.54 1.57
CA GLU A 110 -12.94 16.25 2.90
C GLU A 110 -13.97 16.37 4.03
N GLY A 111 -15.10 17.04 3.77
CA GLY A 111 -16.23 17.17 4.69
C GLY A 111 -16.63 18.62 4.97
N VAL A 112 -17.86 18.79 5.46
CA VAL A 112 -18.47 20.10 5.69
C VAL A 112 -18.68 20.33 7.18
N THR A 113 -18.22 21.46 7.70
CA THR A 113 -18.46 21.82 9.10
C THR A 113 -19.83 22.47 9.28
N TYR A 114 -20.39 22.39 10.49
CA TYR A 114 -21.66 23.06 10.80
C TYR A 114 -21.60 24.57 10.60
N SER A 115 -20.47 25.21 10.91
CA SER A 115 -20.27 26.65 10.74
C SER A 115 -20.31 27.07 9.27
N LEU A 116 -19.67 26.29 8.39
CA LEU A 116 -19.68 26.52 6.95
C LEU A 116 -21.10 26.36 6.38
N LEU A 117 -21.78 25.28 6.77
CA LEU A 117 -23.13 25.00 6.31
C LEU A 117 -24.14 26.05 6.82
N SER A 118 -24.03 26.48 8.07
CA SER A 118 -24.89 27.52 8.65
C SER A 118 -24.66 28.88 8.00
N SER A 119 -23.41 29.21 7.66
CA SER A 119 -23.06 30.43 6.93
C SER A 119 -23.67 30.43 5.52
N LYS A 120 -23.58 29.32 4.80
CA LYS A 120 -24.15 29.19 3.44
C LYS A 120 -25.68 29.33 3.42
N LEU A 121 -26.36 28.86 4.46
CA LEU A 121 -27.82 28.86 4.57
C LEU A 121 -28.39 30.11 5.25
N SER A 122 -27.54 31.00 5.78
CA SER A 122 -27.95 32.14 6.60
C SER A 122 -28.81 31.72 7.81
N MET A 123 -28.41 30.65 8.48
CA MET A 123 -29.11 30.09 9.66
C MET A 123 -28.15 29.99 10.85
N SER A 124 -28.69 29.84 12.07
CA SER A 124 -27.85 29.59 13.24
C SER A 124 -27.30 28.16 13.24
N ALA A 125 -26.10 27.96 13.79
CA ALA A 125 -25.47 26.64 13.85
C ALA A 125 -26.34 25.60 14.59
N GLY A 126 -27.06 26.01 15.63
CA GLY A 126 -28.01 25.13 16.35
C GLY A 126 -29.18 24.67 15.45
N LEU A 127 -29.75 25.59 14.67
CA LEU A 127 -30.83 25.25 13.73
C LEU A 127 -30.34 24.32 12.62
N THR A 128 -29.16 24.59 12.06
CA THR A 128 -28.51 23.71 11.06
C THR A 128 -28.25 22.33 11.64
N THR A 129 -27.77 22.24 12.88
CA THR A 129 -27.54 20.96 13.57
C THR A 129 -28.83 20.16 13.72
N ASN A 130 -29.94 20.82 14.07
CA ASN A 130 -31.25 20.19 14.16
C ASN A 130 -31.71 19.67 12.79
N PHE A 131 -31.60 20.46 11.71
CA PHE A 131 -31.97 19.99 10.38
C PHE A 131 -31.11 18.82 9.90
N VAL A 132 -29.80 18.84 10.14
CA VAL A 132 -28.92 17.71 9.82
C VAL A 132 -29.32 16.46 10.62
N THR A 133 -29.71 16.63 11.88
CA THR A 133 -30.21 15.53 12.71
C THR A 133 -31.52 14.96 12.14
N ASN A 134 -32.46 15.82 11.74
CA ASN A 134 -33.69 15.39 11.09
C ASN A 134 -33.44 14.66 9.76
N LEU A 135 -32.44 15.08 8.97
CA LEU A 135 -32.06 14.38 7.73
C LEU A 135 -31.64 12.95 8.04
N ILE A 136 -30.81 12.75 9.07
CA ILE A 136 -30.36 11.43 9.54
C ILE A 136 -31.56 10.59 10.01
N GLU A 137 -32.44 11.15 10.83
CA GLU A 137 -33.65 10.47 11.32
C GLU A 137 -34.62 10.07 10.19
N LYS A 138 -34.61 10.80 9.09
CA LYS A 138 -35.41 10.52 7.90
C LYS A 138 -34.77 9.50 6.95
N GLY A 139 -33.60 8.99 7.26
CA GLY A 139 -32.91 7.96 6.47
C GLY A 139 -31.90 8.50 5.48
N VAL A 140 -31.55 9.79 5.54
CA VAL A 140 -30.43 10.32 4.74
C VAL A 140 -29.11 9.93 5.43
N PRO A 141 -28.22 9.17 4.76
CA PRO A 141 -27.00 8.63 5.37
C PRO A 141 -25.91 9.70 5.45
N VAL A 142 -26.03 10.61 6.43
CA VAL A 142 -25.01 11.62 6.77
C VAL A 142 -24.08 11.06 7.84
N GLN A 143 -22.79 11.00 7.55
CA GLN A 143 -21.75 10.56 8.48
C GLN A 143 -21.14 11.76 9.20
N LYS A 144 -20.99 11.65 10.54
CA LYS A 144 -20.32 12.67 11.36
C LYS A 144 -18.92 12.19 11.72
N CYS A 145 -17.90 12.91 11.29
CA CYS A 145 -16.50 12.63 11.60
C CYS A 145 -15.93 13.71 12.51
N TYR A 146 -15.21 13.31 13.55
CA TYR A 146 -14.57 14.23 14.49
C TYR A 146 -13.08 14.30 14.14
N ARG A 147 -12.60 15.49 13.76
CA ARG A 147 -11.18 15.75 13.50
C ARG A 147 -10.76 16.98 14.28
N ASN A 148 -9.74 16.85 15.13
CA ASN A 148 -9.22 17.94 15.96
C ASN A 148 -10.31 18.67 16.79
N GLY A 149 -11.30 17.94 17.30
CA GLY A 149 -12.41 18.51 18.07
C GLY A 149 -13.50 19.19 17.23
N VAL A 150 -13.37 19.21 15.90
CA VAL A 150 -14.35 19.79 14.96
C VAL A 150 -15.15 18.67 14.29
N VAL A 151 -16.46 18.90 14.13
CA VAL A 151 -17.37 17.95 13.45
C VAL A 151 -17.45 18.26 11.97
N TYR A 152 -17.13 17.26 11.16
CA TYR A 152 -17.26 17.25 9.71
C TYR A 152 -18.42 16.34 9.32
N LEU A 153 -19.23 16.81 8.38
CA LEU A 153 -20.35 16.09 7.79
C LEU A 153 -19.92 15.55 6.44
N LEU A 154 -20.17 14.27 6.21
CA LEU A 154 -19.97 13.56 4.96
C LEU A 154 -21.27 12.89 4.54
N LEU A 155 -21.42 12.63 3.25
CA LEU A 155 -22.55 11.90 2.70
C LEU A 155 -22.06 10.53 2.20
N ASP A 156 -22.86 9.48 2.40
CA ASP A 156 -22.56 8.18 1.81
C ASP A 156 -22.48 8.30 0.28
N LYS A 157 -21.41 7.75 -0.31
CA LYS A 157 -21.12 7.89 -1.73
C LYS A 157 -22.17 7.17 -2.58
N ASP A 158 -22.61 5.98 -2.18
CA ASP A 158 -23.63 5.24 -2.91
C ASP A 158 -24.95 6.01 -2.93
N PHE A 159 -25.29 6.67 -1.80
CA PHE A 159 -26.44 7.55 -1.72
C PHE A 159 -26.32 8.80 -2.59
N ALA A 160 -25.14 9.45 -2.59
CA ALA A 160 -24.88 10.61 -3.41
C ALA A 160 -25.02 10.29 -4.91
N ASP A 161 -24.45 9.16 -5.34
CA ASP A 161 -24.54 8.66 -6.71
C ASP A 161 -25.99 8.30 -7.08
N LEU A 162 -26.74 7.68 -6.15
CA LEU A 162 -28.16 7.38 -6.34
C LEU A 162 -29.01 8.65 -6.45
N GLN A 163 -28.74 9.68 -5.63
CA GLN A 163 -29.40 10.97 -5.72
C GLN A 163 -29.07 11.69 -7.04
N ALA A 164 -27.86 11.58 -7.56
CA ALA A 164 -27.48 12.15 -8.86
C ALA A 164 -28.20 11.45 -10.03
N ARG A 165 -28.33 10.11 -9.96
CA ARG A 165 -28.92 9.29 -11.04
C ARG A 165 -30.45 9.28 -11.02
N GLU A 166 -31.05 9.12 -9.84
CA GLU A 166 -32.48 8.84 -9.67
C GLU A 166 -33.24 9.96 -8.96
N ASN A 167 -32.52 10.96 -8.41
CA ASN A 167 -33.11 12.10 -7.68
C ASN A 167 -34.10 11.64 -6.60
N ILE A 168 -33.68 10.66 -5.79
CA ILE A 168 -34.47 10.01 -4.73
C ILE A 168 -35.11 10.98 -3.72
N LEU A 169 -34.53 12.18 -3.52
CA LEU A 169 -35.07 13.22 -2.64
C LEU A 169 -36.00 14.23 -3.34
N GLY A 170 -36.11 14.17 -4.67
CA GLY A 170 -36.93 15.07 -5.46
C GLY A 170 -36.55 16.54 -5.27
N ILE A 171 -35.26 16.87 -5.44
CA ILE A 171 -34.71 18.23 -5.22
C ILE A 171 -34.59 19.01 -6.53
N ASN A 172 -34.39 18.32 -7.67
CA ASN A 172 -34.25 18.95 -8.99
C ASN A 172 -35.42 19.86 -9.40
N SER A 173 -36.60 19.77 -8.75
CA SER A 173 -37.72 20.66 -9.01
C SER A 173 -37.52 22.10 -8.50
N LEU A 174 -36.51 22.36 -7.65
CA LEU A 174 -36.26 23.71 -7.09
C LEU A 174 -35.37 24.59 -8.00
N LEU A 175 -34.74 24.02 -9.03
CA LEU A 175 -33.91 24.77 -9.98
C LEU A 175 -34.71 25.62 -10.97
N SER A 176 -36.00 25.34 -11.19
CA SER A 176 -36.83 26.17 -12.08
C SER A 176 -37.32 27.48 -11.45
N ALA A 177 -37.21 27.63 -10.12
CA ALA A 177 -37.81 28.76 -9.41
C ALA A 177 -36.84 29.93 -9.16
N TRP A 178 -35.54 29.76 -9.39
CA TRP A 178 -34.51 30.76 -9.07
C TRP A 178 -33.71 31.27 -10.29
N ILE A 179 -34.09 30.85 -11.50
CA ILE A 179 -33.55 31.39 -12.77
C ILE A 179 -34.60 32.30 -13.45
N ARG A 180 -35.19 33.24 -12.69
CA ARG A 180 -35.93 34.37 -13.26
C ARG A 180 -35.58 35.66 -12.53
#